data_AF-A0A382HAM1-F1
#
_entry.id   AF-A0A382HAM1-F1
#
_cell.length_a   1.000
_cell.length_b   1.000
_cell.length_c   1.000
_cell.angle_alpha   90.00
_cell.angle_beta   90.00
_cell.angle_gamma   90.00
#
_symmetry.space_group_name_H-M   'P 1'
#
loop_
_entity.id
_entity.type
_entity.pdbx_description
1 polymer ?
#
loop_
_entity_poly.entity_id
_entity_poly.type
_entity_poly.pdbx_seq_one_letter_code
_entity_poly.pdbx_strand_id
1 'polypeptide(L)'
;MVLFTAADVRAIDQALIQDYGISGINLMKRAARACVHSIDQYFADVSHFLVYCGSGNNAGDGYLIAAMLADRGHHVDVVVVGEKKKLKADARQALALCEQSSARFCAVEVISEECLIVDALLGIGVVGPVRAEYRKVIQDINESAAAVLSVDLPSGLCADTGVSFGACVKATVSVTFIGQKRGLYCNDGPDMAGRICFSDLGAPASVYLQVNPNPVEILAEQYLPTRSRRGYKNQYGHILLVGGNQGMAGAIILAAEAALRSGAGLVSVATRAANIGPLLSRCPEVMAHAVASGDDLITLLEKSTSIVVGPGLGRDEWALELFSAILGSGKPMVVDADALNML
;
A
#
# COMPACT_ATOMS: atom_id res chain seq x y z
N MET A 1 -3.39 -2.54 -10.68
CA MET A 1 -3.84 -1.35 -9.91
C MET A 1 -2.64 -0.45 -9.71
N VAL A 2 -2.70 0.82 -10.12
CA VAL A 2 -1.57 1.77 -10.02
C VAL A 2 -1.58 2.46 -8.66
N LEU A 3 -0.41 2.56 -8.05
CA LEU A 3 -0.16 3.26 -6.80
C LEU A 3 0.63 4.54 -7.04
N PHE A 4 0.29 5.58 -6.29
CA PHE A 4 0.83 6.93 -6.45
C PHE A 4 1.50 7.41 -5.16
N THR A 5 2.55 8.22 -5.32
CA THR A 5 3.10 9.00 -4.22
C THR A 5 2.26 10.26 -3.97
N ALA A 6 2.44 10.90 -2.82
CA ALA A 6 1.90 12.22 -2.52
C ALA A 6 2.37 13.27 -3.54
N ALA A 7 3.59 13.14 -4.07
CA ALA A 7 4.09 14.02 -5.12
C ALA A 7 3.31 13.85 -6.42
N ASP A 8 3.07 12.60 -6.85
CA ASP A 8 2.29 12.31 -8.06
C ASP A 8 0.86 12.85 -7.94
N VAL A 9 0.20 12.60 -6.80
CA VAL A 9 -1.18 13.07 -6.60
C VAL A 9 -1.26 14.60 -6.59
N ARG A 10 -0.29 15.30 -6.00
CA ARG A 10 -0.21 16.78 -6.08
C ARG A 10 0.00 17.27 -7.50
N ALA A 11 0.84 16.59 -8.28
CA ALA A 11 1.06 16.96 -9.67
C ALA A 11 -0.19 16.75 -10.53
N ILE A 12 -0.94 15.67 -10.30
CA ILE A 12 -2.22 15.43 -10.98
C ILE A 12 -3.26 16.49 -10.55
N ASP A 13 -3.40 16.75 -9.26
CA ASP A 13 -4.29 17.80 -8.72
C ASP A 13 -4.00 19.17 -9.37
N GLN A 14 -2.72 19.53 -9.45
CA GLN A 14 -2.29 20.78 -10.09
C GLN A 14 -2.60 20.80 -11.59
N ALA A 15 -2.37 19.71 -12.32
CA ALA A 15 -2.67 19.60 -13.74
C ALA A 15 -4.19 19.71 -14.01
N LEU A 16 -5.04 19.11 -13.17
CA LEU A 16 -6.49 19.25 -13.26
C LEU A 16 -6.95 20.71 -13.14
N ILE A 17 -6.29 21.49 -12.28
CA ILE A 17 -6.59 22.91 -12.09
C ILE A 17 -6.07 23.74 -13.26
N GLN A 18 -4.82 23.54 -13.66
CA GLN A 18 -4.12 24.40 -14.62
C GLN A 18 -4.47 24.08 -16.07
N ASP A 19 -4.51 22.80 -16.43
CA ASP A 19 -4.62 22.36 -17.83
C ASP A 19 -6.07 22.03 -18.22
N TYR A 20 -6.88 21.58 -17.24
CA TYR A 20 -8.28 21.21 -17.46
C TYR A 20 -9.28 22.23 -16.90
N GLY A 21 -8.80 23.32 -16.30
CA GLY A 21 -9.62 24.45 -15.84
C GLY A 21 -10.61 24.10 -14.72
N ILE A 22 -10.38 23.01 -13.97
CA ILE A 22 -11.25 22.60 -12.86
C ILE A 22 -10.85 23.42 -11.63
N SER A 23 -11.74 24.25 -11.09
CA SER A 23 -11.41 25.00 -9.87
C SER A 23 -11.19 24.08 -8.66
N GLY A 24 -10.28 24.46 -7.76
CA GLY A 24 -9.96 23.69 -6.55
C GLY A 24 -11.19 23.38 -5.70
N ILE A 25 -12.05 24.38 -5.46
CA ILE A 25 -13.33 24.18 -4.78
C ILE A 25 -14.27 23.17 -5.47
N ASN A 26 -14.27 23.09 -6.81
CA ASN A 26 -15.09 22.12 -7.52
C ASN A 26 -14.52 20.70 -7.41
N LEU A 27 -13.20 20.55 -7.37
CA LEU A 27 -12.56 19.27 -7.12
C LEU A 27 -12.85 18.78 -5.69
N MET A 28 -12.76 19.68 -4.71
CA MET A 28 -13.13 19.45 -3.30
C MET A 28 -14.61 19.02 -3.16
N LYS A 29 -15.54 19.66 -3.90
CA LYS A 29 -16.95 19.24 -3.95
C LYS A 29 -17.13 17.83 -4.51
N ARG A 30 -16.31 17.40 -5.48
CA ARG A 30 -16.35 16.03 -6.00
C ARG A 30 -15.85 15.04 -4.96
N ALA A 31 -14.78 15.37 -4.24
CA ALA A 31 -14.25 14.56 -3.14
C ALA A 31 -15.28 14.38 -2.02
N ALA A 32 -15.89 15.47 -1.57
CA ALA A 32 -16.96 15.42 -0.57
C ALA A 32 -18.16 14.56 -1.02
N ARG A 33 -18.58 14.65 -2.28
CA ARG A 33 -19.65 13.78 -2.82
C ARG A 33 -19.26 12.31 -2.82
N ALA A 34 -18.01 11.98 -3.14
CA ALA A 34 -17.52 10.60 -3.10
C ALA A 34 -17.48 10.06 -1.66
N CYS A 35 -17.12 10.89 -0.67
CA CYS A 35 -17.25 10.53 0.75
C CYS A 35 -18.70 10.28 1.13
N VAL A 36 -19.61 11.21 0.83
CA VAL A 36 -21.04 11.08 1.16
C VAL A 36 -21.65 9.84 0.48
N HIS A 37 -21.27 9.54 -0.77
CA HIS A 37 -21.69 8.30 -1.43
C HIS A 37 -21.19 7.05 -0.70
N SER A 38 -19.96 7.07 -0.18
CA SER A 38 -19.42 5.96 0.62
C SER A 38 -20.14 5.86 1.98
N ILE A 39 -20.53 7.00 2.58
CA ILE A 39 -21.38 7.04 3.78
C ILE A 39 -22.72 6.35 3.50
N ASP A 40 -23.39 6.73 2.42
CA ASP A 40 -24.68 6.14 2.02
C ASP A 40 -24.55 4.61 1.78
N GLN A 41 -23.40 4.15 1.26
CA GLN A 41 -23.18 2.75 0.94
C GLN A 41 -22.85 1.88 2.16
N TYR A 42 -22.06 2.38 3.10
CA TYR A 42 -21.49 1.58 4.20
C TYR A 42 -22.03 1.92 5.59
N PHE A 43 -22.71 3.06 5.73
CA PHE A 43 -23.19 3.61 7.00
C PHE A 43 -24.64 4.13 6.88
N ALA A 44 -25.49 3.44 6.13
CA ALA A 44 -26.83 3.90 5.75
C ALA A 44 -27.77 4.22 6.94
N ASP A 45 -27.58 3.54 8.08
CA ASP A 45 -28.42 3.71 9.27
C ASP A 45 -27.91 4.81 10.23
N VAL A 46 -26.78 5.45 9.91
CA VAL A 46 -26.21 6.51 10.76
C VAL A 46 -26.91 7.84 10.51
N SER A 47 -27.39 8.47 11.58
CA SER A 47 -28.01 9.80 11.54
C SER A 47 -27.23 10.89 12.26
N HIS A 48 -26.20 10.52 13.05
CA HIS A 48 -25.34 11.45 13.78
C HIS A 48 -23.90 11.36 13.28
N PHE A 49 -23.34 12.50 12.87
CA PHE A 49 -22.00 12.60 12.31
C PHE A 49 -21.14 13.56 13.12
N LEU A 50 -19.93 13.12 13.47
CA LEU A 50 -18.93 13.94 14.13
C LEU A 50 -17.75 14.16 13.18
N VAL A 51 -17.67 15.35 12.60
CA VAL A 51 -16.71 15.70 11.56
C VAL A 51 -15.53 16.46 12.15
N TYR A 52 -14.36 15.82 12.18
CA TYR A 52 -13.13 16.43 12.66
C TYR A 52 -12.37 17.09 11.51
N CYS A 53 -12.30 18.41 11.52
CA CYS A 53 -11.65 19.20 10.48
C CYS A 53 -10.32 19.79 10.98
N GLY A 54 -9.23 19.54 10.24
CA GLY A 54 -7.94 20.17 10.52
C GLY A 54 -7.80 21.59 9.99
N SER A 55 -6.58 21.97 9.61
CA SER A 55 -6.26 23.30 9.08
C SER A 55 -5.81 23.32 7.61
N GLY A 56 -5.88 22.19 6.91
CA GLY A 56 -5.41 22.02 5.53
C GLY A 56 -6.53 21.90 4.49
N ASN A 57 -6.18 21.44 3.28
CA ASN A 57 -7.18 21.19 2.23
C ASN A 57 -8.13 20.04 2.60
N ASN A 58 -7.65 19.01 3.32
CA ASN A 58 -8.48 17.90 3.79
C ASN A 58 -9.64 18.39 4.69
N ALA A 59 -9.41 19.44 5.47
CA ALA A 59 -10.46 20.07 6.27
C ALA A 59 -11.55 20.71 5.40
N GLY A 60 -11.19 21.22 4.21
CA GLY A 60 -12.14 21.72 3.23
C GLY A 60 -13.09 20.63 2.73
N ASP A 61 -12.58 19.43 2.45
CA ASP A 61 -13.40 18.27 2.12
C ASP A 61 -14.34 17.93 3.30
N GLY A 62 -13.82 17.91 4.52
CA GLY A 62 -14.60 17.72 5.75
C GLY A 62 -15.75 18.72 5.91
N TYR A 63 -15.50 20.02 5.72
CA TYR A 63 -16.55 21.04 5.80
C TYR A 63 -17.64 20.85 4.73
N LEU A 64 -17.28 20.46 3.51
CA LEU A 64 -18.26 20.18 2.46
C LEU A 64 -19.05 18.90 2.75
N ILE A 65 -18.43 17.86 3.30
CA ILE A 65 -19.11 16.64 3.75
C ILE A 65 -20.13 17.01 4.84
N ALA A 66 -19.70 17.77 5.85
CA ALA A 66 -20.57 18.21 6.93
C ALA A 66 -21.78 19.01 6.41
N ALA A 67 -21.56 19.96 5.52
CA ALA A 67 -22.63 20.75 4.90
C ALA A 67 -23.61 19.86 4.13
N MET A 68 -23.11 18.93 3.30
CA MET A 68 -23.96 18.03 2.51
C MET A 68 -24.80 17.08 3.36
N LEU A 69 -24.26 16.59 4.47
CA LEU A 69 -25.00 15.73 5.41
C LEU A 69 -26.05 16.55 6.18
N ALA A 70 -25.71 17.77 6.59
CA ALA A 70 -26.62 18.68 7.27
C ALA A 70 -27.80 19.10 6.37
N ASP A 71 -27.53 19.38 5.09
CA ASP A 71 -28.53 19.70 4.07
C ASP A 71 -29.51 18.53 3.81
N ARG A 72 -29.09 17.29 4.12
CA ARG A 72 -29.94 16.08 4.07
C ARG A 72 -30.74 15.86 5.35
N GLY A 73 -30.63 16.74 6.34
CA GLY A 73 -31.36 16.67 7.60
C GLY A 73 -30.71 15.79 8.67
N HIS A 74 -29.47 15.34 8.48
CA HIS A 74 -28.72 14.62 9.51
C HIS A 74 -28.27 15.55 10.64
N HIS A 75 -28.05 14.98 11.82
CA HIS A 75 -27.41 15.68 12.92
C HIS A 75 -25.90 15.66 12.68
N VAL A 76 -25.30 16.83 12.44
CA VAL A 76 -23.87 16.97 12.15
C VAL A 76 -23.21 17.94 13.12
N ASP A 77 -22.21 17.45 13.84
CA ASP A 77 -21.34 18.24 14.71
C ASP A 77 -19.93 18.33 14.10
N VAL A 78 -19.38 19.53 14.04
CA VAL A 78 -18.09 19.84 13.42
C VAL A 78 -17.12 20.31 14.48
N VAL A 79 -16.02 19.58 14.63
CA VAL A 79 -14.93 19.89 15.56
C VAL A 79 -13.73 20.39 14.76
N VAL A 80 -13.25 21.59 15.08
CA VAL A 80 -12.11 22.21 14.39
C VAL A 80 -10.84 22.03 15.21
N VAL A 81 -9.84 21.38 14.63
CA VAL A 81 -8.54 21.10 15.27
C VAL A 81 -7.44 21.90 14.60
N GLY A 82 -6.83 22.80 15.38
CA GLY A 82 -5.83 23.75 14.92
C GLY A 82 -6.43 25.11 14.53
N GLU A 83 -5.70 25.90 13.77
CA GLU A 83 -6.05 27.31 13.53
C GLU A 83 -6.78 27.52 12.19
N LYS A 84 -8.04 27.98 12.23
CA LYS A 84 -8.82 28.38 11.04
C LYS A 84 -8.09 29.36 10.12
N LYS A 85 -7.24 30.24 10.67
CA LYS A 85 -6.47 31.25 9.92
C LYS A 85 -5.48 30.62 8.91
N LYS A 86 -5.08 29.36 9.11
CA LYS A 86 -4.17 28.62 8.22
C LYS A 86 -4.87 28.00 7.00
N LEU A 87 -6.21 28.02 6.95
CA LEU A 87 -6.97 27.51 5.80
C LEU A 87 -6.62 28.30 4.53
N LYS A 88 -6.38 27.58 3.43
CA LYS A 88 -6.20 28.14 2.09
C LYS A 88 -7.53 28.60 1.49
N ALA A 89 -7.48 29.27 0.35
CA ALA A 89 -8.65 29.88 -0.30
C ALA A 89 -9.83 28.90 -0.47
N ASP A 90 -9.61 27.74 -1.08
CA ASP A 90 -10.69 26.75 -1.30
C ASP A 90 -11.25 26.20 0.02
N ALA A 91 -10.38 25.82 0.96
CA ALA A 91 -10.82 25.29 2.27
C ALA A 91 -11.57 26.35 3.11
N ARG A 92 -11.22 27.64 2.96
CA ARG A 92 -11.95 28.75 3.59
C ARG A 92 -13.31 28.96 2.96
N GLN A 93 -13.41 28.82 1.63
CA GLN A 93 -14.70 28.85 0.94
C GLN A 93 -15.60 27.68 1.37
N ALA A 94 -15.03 26.48 1.51
CA ALA A 94 -15.74 25.31 2.04
C ALA A 94 -16.24 25.52 3.49
N LEU A 95 -15.41 26.10 4.36
CA LEU A 95 -15.81 26.49 5.71
C LEU A 95 -17.00 27.46 5.68
N ALA A 96 -16.94 28.50 4.85
CA ALA A 96 -18.02 29.48 4.76
C ALA A 96 -19.35 28.87 4.27
N LEU A 97 -19.28 27.87 3.38
CA LEU A 97 -20.47 27.12 2.95
C LEU A 97 -21.03 26.25 4.08
N CYS A 98 -20.16 25.61 4.86
CA CYS A 98 -20.57 24.82 6.02
C CYS A 98 -21.20 25.69 7.12
N GLU A 99 -20.65 26.88 7.38
CA GLU A 99 -21.22 27.86 8.32
C GLU A 99 -22.60 28.40 7.89
N GLN A 100 -22.99 28.22 6.61
CA GLN A 100 -24.32 28.56 6.10
C GLN A 100 -25.32 27.38 6.16
N SER A 101 -24.86 26.18 6.50
CA SER A 101 -25.69 24.98 6.65
C SER A 101 -26.25 24.85 8.07
N SER A 102 -27.00 23.78 8.35
CA SER A 102 -27.48 23.42 9.69
C SER A 102 -26.44 22.67 10.54
N ALA A 103 -25.22 22.44 10.04
CA ALA A 103 -24.14 21.81 10.81
C ALA A 103 -23.74 22.67 12.02
N ARG A 104 -23.51 22.04 13.17
CA ARG A 104 -23.18 22.73 14.42
C ARG A 104 -21.68 22.69 14.65
N PHE A 105 -21.07 23.82 15.00
CA PHE A 105 -19.65 23.88 15.34
C PHE A 105 -19.48 23.74 16.86
N CYS A 106 -18.75 22.72 17.30
CA CYS A 106 -18.56 22.37 18.70
C CYS A 106 -17.07 22.30 19.06
N ALA A 107 -16.72 22.58 20.32
CA ALA A 107 -15.32 22.58 20.77
C ALA A 107 -14.83 21.18 21.18
N VAL A 108 -15.69 20.39 21.81
CA VAL A 108 -15.46 19.00 22.25
C VAL A 108 -16.83 18.34 22.37
N GLU A 109 -16.97 17.11 21.89
CA GLU A 109 -18.16 16.29 22.15
C GLU A 109 -17.77 14.91 22.67
N VAL A 110 -18.67 14.33 23.44
CA VAL A 110 -18.59 12.92 23.83
C VAL A 110 -18.86 12.10 22.57
N ILE A 111 -17.89 11.29 22.18
CA ILE A 111 -18.05 10.38 21.05
C ILE A 111 -19.00 9.25 21.48
N SER A 112 -20.22 9.27 20.96
CA SER A 112 -21.18 8.17 21.10
C SER A 112 -20.80 7.03 20.15
N GLU A 113 -21.07 5.78 20.53
CA GLU A 113 -20.89 4.63 19.62
C GLU A 113 -21.85 4.65 18.43
N GLU A 114 -22.96 5.38 18.53
CA GLU A 114 -23.98 5.51 17.48
C GLU A 114 -23.63 6.54 16.40
N CYS A 115 -22.54 7.31 16.56
CA CYS A 115 -22.12 8.29 15.57
C CYS A 115 -21.12 7.71 14.56
N LEU A 116 -21.08 8.31 13.36
CA LEU A 116 -19.96 8.13 12.43
C LEU A 116 -18.99 9.29 12.58
N ILE A 117 -17.75 8.96 12.88
CA ILE A 117 -16.65 9.92 12.87
C ILE A 117 -16.19 10.12 11.43
N VAL A 118 -16.09 11.37 11.00
CA VAL A 118 -15.43 11.73 9.73
C VAL A 118 -14.08 12.36 10.04
N ASP A 119 -13.02 11.64 9.75
CA ASP A 119 -11.64 12.09 9.90
C ASP A 119 -11.19 12.90 8.69
N ALA A 120 -11.26 14.23 8.82
CA ALA A 120 -10.76 15.21 7.85
C ALA A 120 -9.62 16.07 8.46
N LEU A 121 -8.83 15.49 9.37
CA LEU A 121 -7.81 16.20 10.12
C LEU A 121 -6.58 16.49 9.25
N LEU A 122 -6.01 15.45 8.63
CA LEU A 122 -4.73 15.49 7.93
C LEU A 122 -4.80 14.64 6.65
N GLY A 123 -4.29 15.14 5.53
CA GLY A 123 -4.21 14.40 4.26
C GLY A 123 -2.76 14.10 3.84
N ILE A 124 -2.49 14.05 2.54
CA ILE A 124 -1.14 13.79 1.96
C ILE A 124 -0.01 14.75 2.41
N GLY A 125 -0.35 15.85 3.10
CA GLY A 125 0.60 16.86 3.58
C GLY A 125 1.39 16.50 4.83
N VAL A 126 1.10 15.38 5.49
CA VAL A 126 1.78 15.01 6.73
C VAL A 126 3.21 14.58 6.45
N VAL A 127 4.15 15.19 7.18
CA VAL A 127 5.56 14.82 7.17
C VAL A 127 6.04 14.74 8.62
N GLY A 128 6.55 13.59 9.02
CA GLY A 128 7.08 13.37 10.36
C GLY A 128 6.00 13.30 11.46
N PRO A 129 6.43 13.25 12.74
CA PRO A 129 5.55 12.99 13.88
C PRO A 129 4.33 13.91 13.96
N VAL A 130 3.17 13.33 14.24
CA VAL A 130 1.93 14.09 14.43
C VAL A 130 2.05 15.05 15.61
N ARG A 131 1.66 16.30 15.39
CA ARG A 131 1.63 17.39 16.38
C ARG A 131 0.73 17.04 17.56
N ALA A 132 1.06 17.56 18.74
CA ALA A 132 0.39 17.21 19.99
C ALA A 132 -1.13 17.45 19.95
N GLU A 133 -1.59 18.56 19.35
CA GLU A 133 -3.02 18.87 19.30
C GLU A 133 -3.83 17.86 18.45
N TYR A 134 -3.23 17.31 17.38
CA TYR A 134 -3.86 16.27 16.56
C TYR A 134 -3.75 14.89 17.22
N ARG A 135 -2.63 14.62 17.88
CA ARG A 135 -2.36 13.33 18.52
C ARG A 135 -3.41 12.97 19.56
N LYS A 136 -3.80 13.92 20.41
CA LYS A 136 -4.81 13.68 21.45
C LYS A 136 -6.16 13.33 20.82
N VAL A 137 -6.58 14.08 19.79
CA VAL A 137 -7.82 13.81 19.06
C VAL A 137 -7.79 12.45 18.38
N ILE A 138 -6.69 12.08 17.74
CA ILE A 138 -6.54 10.76 17.10
C ILE A 138 -6.64 9.63 18.14
N GLN A 139 -6.06 9.82 19.32
CA GLN A 139 -6.20 8.84 20.42
C GLN A 139 -7.64 8.71 20.88
N ASP A 140 -8.34 9.84 21.08
CA ASP A 140 -9.75 9.84 21.50
C ASP A 140 -10.65 9.17 20.45
N ILE A 141 -10.40 9.40 19.16
CA ILE A 141 -11.09 8.71 18.05
C ILE A 141 -10.85 7.19 18.14
N ASN A 142 -9.58 6.77 18.28
CA ASN A 142 -9.22 5.34 18.29
C ASN A 142 -9.66 4.59 19.55
N GLU A 143 -9.86 5.28 20.67
CA GLU A 143 -10.37 4.73 21.93
C GLU A 143 -11.89 4.61 21.93
N SER A 144 -12.57 5.30 21.01
CA SER A 144 -14.02 5.22 20.86
C SER A 144 -14.47 3.91 20.18
N ALA A 145 -15.74 3.54 20.38
CA ALA A 145 -16.36 2.42 19.68
C ALA A 145 -17.03 2.82 18.35
N ALA A 146 -17.01 4.12 18.01
CA ALA A 146 -17.66 4.65 16.81
C ALA A 146 -16.95 4.17 15.53
N ALA A 147 -17.73 4.01 14.46
CA ALA A 147 -17.15 3.79 13.14
C ALA A 147 -16.44 5.06 12.67
N VAL A 148 -15.40 4.90 11.84
CA VAL A 148 -14.60 6.02 11.33
C VAL A 148 -14.51 5.96 9.81
N LEU A 149 -14.85 7.07 9.16
CA LEU A 149 -14.55 7.32 7.75
C LEU A 149 -13.40 8.33 7.64
N SER A 150 -12.26 7.91 7.10
CA SER A 150 -11.15 8.83 6.82
C SER A 150 -11.24 9.41 5.42
N VAL A 151 -11.08 10.73 5.35
CA VAL A 151 -11.06 11.51 4.12
C VAL A 151 -9.65 11.52 3.56
N ASP A 152 -9.51 11.01 2.35
CA ASP A 152 -8.29 10.79 1.60
C ASP A 152 -7.34 9.70 2.15
N LEU A 153 -6.93 9.85 3.41
CA LEU A 153 -6.01 8.99 4.15
C LEU A 153 -6.37 9.02 5.65
N PRO A 154 -6.17 7.92 6.40
CA PRO A 154 -6.22 7.99 7.86
C PRO A 154 -5.23 9.01 8.39
N SER A 155 -5.71 9.98 9.16
CA SER A 155 -4.88 11.07 9.65
C SER A 155 -3.73 10.54 10.49
N GLY A 156 -2.51 10.91 10.11
CA GLY A 156 -1.26 10.44 10.73
C GLY A 156 -0.54 9.33 9.98
N LEU A 157 -1.14 8.80 8.90
CA LEU A 157 -0.50 7.85 8.00
C LEU A 157 0.36 8.58 6.95
N CYS A 158 1.57 8.08 6.70
CA CYS A 158 2.38 8.57 5.58
C CYS A 158 1.83 8.06 4.24
N ALA A 159 1.47 8.99 3.35
CA ALA A 159 0.92 8.67 2.02
C ALA A 159 1.86 7.84 1.12
N ASP A 160 3.18 7.91 1.32
CA ASP A 160 4.17 7.25 0.45
C ASP A 160 4.62 5.90 0.99
N THR A 161 4.78 5.81 2.31
CA THR A 161 5.40 4.66 2.97
C THR A 161 4.44 3.87 3.84
N GLY A 162 3.27 4.41 4.19
CA GLY A 162 2.31 3.73 5.06
C GLY A 162 2.78 3.61 6.52
N VAL A 163 3.85 4.30 6.90
CA VAL A 163 4.29 4.38 8.30
C VAL A 163 3.42 5.37 9.05
N SER A 164 2.97 4.97 10.24
CA SER A 164 2.25 5.83 11.19
C SER A 164 3.22 6.79 11.88
N PHE A 165 2.93 8.09 11.86
CA PHE A 165 3.78 9.10 12.48
C PHE A 165 3.48 9.30 13.98
N GLY A 166 3.54 8.20 14.74
CA GLY A 166 3.36 8.16 16.21
C GLY A 166 1.91 8.15 16.69
N ALA A 167 0.96 8.66 15.91
CA ALA A 167 -0.46 8.43 16.08
C ALA A 167 -1.12 8.43 14.71
N CYS A 168 -1.99 7.47 14.45
CA CYS A 168 -2.73 7.36 13.19
C CYS A 168 -4.14 6.85 13.46
N VAL A 169 -5.13 7.44 12.80
CA VAL A 169 -6.54 7.04 12.89
C VAL A 169 -6.71 5.62 12.36
N LYS A 170 -7.52 4.82 13.07
CA LYS A 170 -7.96 3.49 12.61
C LYS A 170 -9.32 3.63 11.94
N ALA A 171 -9.32 3.69 10.62
CA ALA A 171 -10.52 3.87 9.82
C ALA A 171 -11.28 2.55 9.63
N THR A 172 -12.60 2.61 9.66
CA THR A 172 -13.47 1.55 9.15
C THR A 172 -13.49 1.58 7.61
N VAL A 173 -13.55 2.79 7.05
CA VAL A 173 -13.52 3.06 5.61
C VAL A 173 -12.60 4.27 5.35
N SER A 174 -11.74 4.20 4.33
CA SER A 174 -10.99 5.34 3.82
C SER A 174 -11.40 5.65 2.39
N VAL A 175 -11.79 6.90 2.11
CA VAL A 175 -12.16 7.32 0.75
C VAL A 175 -11.01 8.13 0.16
N THR A 176 -10.30 7.56 -0.81
CA THR A 176 -9.08 8.15 -1.38
C THR A 176 -9.32 8.69 -2.80
N PHE A 177 -8.74 9.85 -3.10
CA PHE A 177 -9.07 10.59 -4.33
C PHE A 177 -7.91 10.73 -5.30
N ILE A 178 -8.21 10.93 -6.59
CA ILE A 178 -7.25 11.22 -7.67
C ILE A 178 -6.33 10.03 -7.95
N GLY A 179 -5.47 9.64 -7.01
CA GLY A 179 -4.64 8.45 -7.09
C GLY A 179 -4.73 7.62 -5.82
N GLN A 180 -4.59 6.31 -5.97
CA GLN A 180 -4.49 5.38 -4.84
C GLN A 180 -3.09 5.50 -4.22
N LYS A 181 -3.01 6.08 -3.01
CA LYS A 181 -1.72 6.36 -2.37
C LYS A 181 -1.04 5.07 -1.94
N ARG A 182 0.26 4.96 -2.21
CA ARG A 182 1.08 3.79 -1.84
C ARG A 182 0.94 3.42 -0.37
N GLY A 183 0.94 4.42 0.50
CA GLY A 183 0.87 4.27 1.95
C GLY A 183 -0.39 3.59 2.47
N LEU A 184 -1.46 3.50 1.68
CA LEU A 184 -2.65 2.72 2.04
C LEU A 184 -2.43 1.20 1.93
N TYR A 185 -1.38 0.77 1.22
CA TYR A 185 -1.14 -0.63 0.83
C TYR A 185 0.16 -1.21 1.40
N CYS A 186 0.90 -0.46 2.21
CA CYS A 186 2.17 -0.90 2.79
C CYS A 186 2.30 -0.52 4.27
N ASN A 187 3.20 -1.21 4.98
CA ASN A 187 3.46 -1.02 6.41
C ASN A 187 2.17 -1.02 7.24
N ASP A 188 1.89 0.04 8.01
CA ASP A 188 0.71 0.12 8.87
C ASP A 188 -0.58 0.42 8.08
N GLY A 189 -0.45 0.89 6.83
CA GLY A 189 -1.56 1.33 5.99
C GLY A 189 -2.73 0.35 5.92
N PRO A 190 -2.51 -0.93 5.57
CA PRO A 190 -3.57 -1.93 5.50
C PRO A 190 -4.36 -2.09 6.81
N ASP A 191 -3.70 -1.95 7.96
CA ASP A 191 -4.31 -2.08 9.28
C ASP A 191 -5.04 -0.81 9.71
N MET A 192 -4.63 0.35 9.19
CA MET A 192 -5.20 1.67 9.55
C MET A 192 -6.30 2.14 8.59
N ALA A 193 -6.28 1.70 7.33
CA ALA A 193 -7.15 2.24 6.28
C ALA A 193 -8.55 1.61 6.25
N GLY A 194 -8.73 0.43 6.84
CA GLY A 194 -9.96 -0.33 6.72
C GLY A 194 -10.28 -0.63 5.25
N ARG A 195 -11.56 -0.48 4.87
CA ARG A 195 -11.97 -0.60 3.47
C ARG A 195 -11.57 0.65 2.68
N ILE A 196 -10.80 0.48 1.61
CA ILE A 196 -10.41 1.57 0.72
C ILE A 196 -11.43 1.74 -0.41
N CYS A 197 -12.00 2.95 -0.53
CA CYS A 197 -12.86 3.37 -1.62
C CYS A 197 -12.13 4.40 -2.48
N PHE A 198 -11.88 4.09 -3.75
CA PHE A 198 -11.16 4.99 -4.66
C PHE A 198 -12.13 5.79 -5.54
N SER A 199 -11.87 7.09 -5.70
CA SER A 199 -12.56 7.95 -6.65
C SER A 199 -11.55 8.82 -7.41
N ASP A 200 -11.52 8.71 -8.74
CA ASP A 200 -10.64 9.53 -9.61
C ASP A 200 -11.06 11.01 -9.71
N LEU A 201 -12.21 11.38 -9.14
CA LEU A 201 -12.83 12.71 -9.23
C LEU A 201 -13.11 13.18 -10.67
N GLY A 202 -13.26 12.25 -11.60
CA GLY A 202 -13.43 12.52 -13.03
C GLY A 202 -12.16 13.02 -13.71
N ALA A 203 -10.98 12.66 -13.18
CA ALA A 203 -9.71 12.96 -13.83
C ALA A 203 -9.56 12.17 -15.15
N PRO A 204 -9.20 12.82 -16.26
CA PRO A 204 -9.05 12.15 -17.55
C PRO A 204 -7.80 11.27 -17.57
N ALA A 205 -7.85 10.08 -18.19
CA ALA A 205 -6.74 9.13 -18.24
C ALA A 205 -5.40 9.73 -18.72
N SER A 206 -5.44 10.73 -19.60
CA SER A 206 -4.27 11.44 -20.11
C SER A 206 -3.44 12.14 -19.02
N VAL A 207 -4.06 12.64 -17.95
CA VAL A 207 -3.33 13.33 -16.87
C VAL A 207 -2.41 12.39 -16.10
N TYR A 208 -2.83 11.13 -15.93
CA TYR A 208 -2.06 10.13 -15.21
C TYR A 208 -0.79 9.74 -15.97
N LEU A 209 -0.90 9.55 -17.28
CA LEU A 209 0.23 9.21 -18.16
C LEU A 209 1.27 10.34 -18.25
N GLN A 210 0.83 11.60 -18.13
CA GLN A 210 1.72 12.76 -18.12
C GLN A 210 2.55 12.84 -16.85
N VAL A 211 1.93 12.56 -15.69
CA VAL A 211 2.58 12.72 -14.38
C VAL A 211 3.46 11.52 -14.01
N ASN A 212 3.00 10.30 -14.26
CA ASN A 212 3.72 9.09 -13.88
C ASN A 212 3.88 8.12 -15.05
N PRO A 213 4.93 8.27 -15.88
CA PRO A 213 5.18 7.38 -17.01
C PRO A 213 5.63 5.97 -16.59
N ASN A 214 6.09 5.78 -15.34
CA ASN A 214 6.58 4.51 -14.81
C ASN A 214 5.82 4.14 -13.52
N PRO A 215 4.54 3.77 -13.62
CA PRO A 215 3.68 3.51 -12.47
C PRO A 215 4.20 2.35 -11.62
N VAL A 216 4.07 2.49 -10.30
CA VAL A 216 4.18 1.35 -9.39
C VAL A 216 2.83 0.65 -9.39
N GLU A 217 2.81 -0.63 -9.71
CA GLU A 217 1.57 -1.38 -9.84
C GLU A 217 1.55 -2.56 -8.89
N ILE A 218 0.39 -2.81 -8.28
CA ILE A 218 0.16 -4.11 -7.64
C ILE A 218 0.07 -5.15 -8.76
N LEU A 219 0.94 -6.17 -8.67
CA LEU A 219 1.01 -7.27 -9.61
C LEU A 219 -0.38 -7.89 -9.75
N ALA A 220 -0.86 -7.91 -11.00
CA ALA A 220 -2.13 -8.50 -11.38
C ALA A 220 -1.93 -9.64 -12.38
N GLU A 221 -2.97 -10.42 -12.60
CA GLU A 221 -2.96 -11.57 -13.51
C GLU A 221 -2.47 -11.22 -14.92
N GLN A 222 -2.72 -10.00 -15.38
CA GLN A 222 -2.30 -9.48 -16.68
C GLN A 222 -0.78 -9.47 -16.93
N TYR A 223 0.05 -9.52 -15.87
CA TYR A 223 1.52 -9.62 -16.01
C TYR A 223 2.01 -11.07 -16.08
N LEU A 224 1.14 -12.07 -15.89
CA LEU A 224 1.53 -13.46 -16.02
C LEU A 224 1.83 -13.80 -17.48
N PRO A 225 2.94 -14.50 -17.77
CA PRO A 225 3.29 -14.85 -19.14
C PRO A 225 2.28 -15.83 -19.73
N THR A 226 1.91 -15.62 -20.99
CA THR A 226 1.06 -16.57 -21.72
C THR A 226 1.82 -17.86 -22.04
N ARG A 227 1.15 -19.02 -21.94
CA ARG A 227 1.75 -20.32 -22.24
C ARG A 227 1.24 -20.87 -23.56
N SER A 228 2.14 -21.08 -24.51
CA SER A 228 1.84 -21.79 -25.75
C SER A 228 1.37 -23.22 -25.49
N ARG A 229 0.29 -23.65 -26.17
CA ARG A 229 -0.17 -25.05 -26.15
C ARG A 229 0.84 -26.05 -26.74
N ARG A 230 1.80 -25.56 -27.54
CA ARG A 230 2.89 -26.36 -28.12
C ARG A 230 4.20 -26.22 -27.33
N GLY A 231 4.17 -25.55 -26.20
CA GLY A 231 5.38 -25.29 -25.43
C GLY A 231 5.92 -26.54 -24.75
N TYR A 232 7.24 -26.55 -24.53
CA TYR A 232 7.94 -27.63 -23.85
C TYR A 232 8.89 -27.06 -22.80
N LYS A 233 9.34 -27.92 -21.86
CA LYS A 233 10.04 -27.52 -20.64
C LYS A 233 11.18 -26.51 -20.84
N ASN A 234 12.04 -26.67 -21.85
CA ASN A 234 13.17 -25.77 -22.06
C ASN A 234 12.77 -24.35 -22.51
N GLN A 235 11.52 -24.12 -22.94
CA GLN A 235 11.03 -22.78 -23.30
C GLN A 235 10.60 -21.94 -22.10
N TYR A 236 10.48 -22.55 -20.92
CA TYR A 236 9.97 -21.90 -19.71
C TYR A 236 11.06 -21.69 -18.65
N GLY A 237 12.31 -21.62 -19.12
CA GLY A 237 13.49 -21.41 -18.28
C GLY A 237 13.89 -22.61 -17.43
N HIS A 238 15.10 -22.53 -16.90
CA HIS A 238 15.66 -23.47 -15.93
C HIS A 238 16.15 -22.67 -14.73
N ILE A 239 15.45 -22.80 -13.60
CA ILE A 239 15.82 -22.13 -12.36
C ILE A 239 16.79 -23.03 -11.59
N LEU A 240 17.94 -22.48 -11.19
CA LEU A 240 18.83 -23.09 -10.21
C LEU A 240 18.60 -22.43 -8.85
N LEU A 241 18.16 -23.19 -7.86
CA LEU A 241 18.10 -22.72 -6.47
C LEU A 241 19.33 -23.21 -5.70
N VAL A 242 19.96 -22.31 -4.94
CA VAL A 242 21.14 -22.63 -4.13
C VAL A 242 20.90 -22.22 -2.68
N GLY A 243 20.92 -23.20 -1.79
CA GLY A 243 20.62 -22.99 -0.38
C GLY A 243 20.37 -24.30 0.38
N GLY A 244 19.73 -24.20 1.54
CA GLY A 244 19.52 -25.34 2.42
C GLY A 244 20.83 -25.87 2.98
N ASN A 245 21.35 -25.18 3.98
CA ASN A 245 22.46 -25.62 4.80
C ASN A 245 21.96 -26.57 5.90
N GLN A 246 22.86 -27.00 6.78
CA GLN A 246 22.54 -27.86 7.91
C GLN A 246 21.44 -27.24 8.77
N GLY A 247 20.37 -28.01 9.00
CA GLY A 247 19.19 -27.56 9.76
C GLY A 247 18.24 -26.62 9.01
N MET A 248 18.52 -26.22 7.77
CA MET A 248 17.70 -25.27 7.00
C MET A 248 17.10 -25.85 5.71
N ALA A 249 16.96 -27.17 5.63
CA ALA A 249 16.38 -27.88 4.49
C ALA A 249 15.00 -27.35 4.09
N GLY A 250 14.18 -26.95 5.07
CA GLY A 250 12.81 -26.46 4.81
C GLY A 250 12.76 -25.23 3.91
N ALA A 251 13.71 -24.29 4.07
CA ALA A 251 13.72 -23.04 3.29
C ALA A 251 13.93 -23.31 1.79
N ILE A 252 14.92 -24.15 1.45
CA ILE A 252 15.21 -24.46 0.04
C ILE A 252 14.11 -25.33 -0.59
N ILE A 253 13.47 -26.21 0.19
CA ILE A 253 12.34 -27.03 -0.27
C ILE A 253 11.13 -26.15 -0.62
N LEU A 254 10.78 -25.20 0.24
CA LEU A 254 9.68 -24.26 -0.03
C LEU A 254 9.97 -23.41 -1.28
N ALA A 255 11.19 -22.92 -1.43
CA ALA A 255 11.59 -22.16 -2.60
C ALA A 255 11.50 -23.00 -3.89
N ALA A 256 11.93 -24.26 -3.84
CA ALA A 256 11.84 -25.19 -4.97
C ALA A 256 10.40 -25.51 -5.36
N GLU A 257 9.52 -25.75 -4.37
CA GLU A 257 8.09 -25.97 -4.58
C GLU A 257 7.44 -24.74 -5.23
N ALA A 258 7.75 -23.53 -4.73
CA ALA A 258 7.26 -22.28 -5.31
C ALA A 258 7.72 -22.13 -6.77
N ALA A 259 9.00 -22.36 -7.07
CA ALA A 259 9.53 -22.27 -8.42
C ALA A 259 8.81 -23.20 -9.42
N LEU A 260 8.53 -24.44 -9.01
CA LEU A 260 7.74 -25.39 -9.82
C LEU A 260 6.31 -24.88 -10.05
N ARG A 261 5.66 -24.39 -8.99
CA ARG A 261 4.26 -23.90 -9.04
C ARG A 261 4.10 -22.60 -9.82
N SER A 262 5.15 -21.77 -9.88
CA SER A 262 5.18 -20.53 -10.68
C SER A 262 5.36 -20.76 -12.19
N GLY A 263 5.50 -22.01 -12.63
CA GLY A 263 5.54 -22.36 -14.05
C GLY A 263 6.94 -22.43 -14.67
N ALA A 264 7.99 -22.55 -13.85
CA ALA A 264 9.33 -22.84 -14.35
C ALA A 264 9.33 -24.15 -15.16
N GLY A 265 10.08 -24.17 -16.26
CA GLY A 265 10.19 -25.34 -17.11
C GLY A 265 11.01 -26.46 -16.50
N LEU A 266 12.12 -26.09 -15.88
CA LEU A 266 13.04 -26.97 -15.17
C LEU A 266 13.45 -26.31 -13.85
N VAL A 267 13.61 -27.13 -12.81
CA VAL A 267 14.05 -26.68 -11.50
C VAL A 267 15.17 -27.61 -11.02
N SER A 268 16.36 -27.04 -10.82
CA SER A 268 17.47 -27.71 -10.13
C SER A 268 17.68 -27.08 -8.78
N VAL A 269 18.03 -27.89 -7.79
CA VAL A 269 18.39 -27.43 -6.44
C VAL A 269 19.79 -27.92 -6.11
N ALA A 270 20.70 -26.99 -5.82
CA ALA A 270 22.00 -27.26 -5.23
C ALA A 270 21.91 -27.06 -3.71
N THR A 271 22.12 -28.13 -2.95
CA THR A 271 21.95 -28.13 -1.49
C THR A 271 22.91 -29.11 -0.81
N ARG A 272 22.93 -29.13 0.53
CA ARG A 272 23.67 -30.13 1.30
C ARG A 272 23.13 -31.54 1.01
N ALA A 273 24.02 -32.54 0.97
CA ALA A 273 23.64 -33.94 0.71
C ALA A 273 22.52 -34.47 1.64
N ALA A 274 22.53 -34.05 2.90
CA ALA A 274 21.50 -34.42 3.89
C ALA A 274 20.07 -33.99 3.50
N ASN A 275 19.93 -32.99 2.63
CA ASN A 275 18.64 -32.42 2.26
C ASN A 275 18.01 -33.09 1.03
N ILE A 276 18.76 -33.93 0.29
CA ILE A 276 18.29 -34.55 -0.95
C ILE A 276 17.07 -35.45 -0.71
N GLY A 277 17.12 -36.32 0.30
CA GLY A 277 16.02 -37.21 0.65
C GLY A 277 14.73 -36.46 1.02
N PRO A 278 14.78 -35.53 2.00
CA PRO A 278 13.64 -34.69 2.34
C PRO A 278 13.08 -33.89 1.16
N LEU A 279 13.95 -33.31 0.32
CA LEU A 279 13.54 -32.53 -0.85
C LEU A 279 12.78 -33.40 -1.86
N LEU A 280 13.32 -34.55 -2.25
CA LEU A 280 12.69 -35.43 -3.25
C LEU A 280 11.43 -36.12 -2.71
N SER A 281 11.30 -36.26 -1.39
CA SER A 281 10.06 -36.76 -0.77
C SER A 281 8.91 -35.75 -0.89
N ARG A 282 9.22 -34.45 -0.95
CA ARG A 282 8.24 -33.36 -1.05
C ARG A 282 7.99 -32.93 -2.50
N CYS A 283 9.06 -32.81 -3.29
CA CYS A 283 9.05 -32.34 -4.67
C CYS A 283 9.87 -33.29 -5.56
N PRO A 284 9.33 -34.48 -5.91
CA PRO A 284 10.05 -35.46 -6.73
C PRO A 284 10.37 -34.96 -8.15
N GLU A 285 9.72 -33.89 -8.61
CA GLU A 285 9.93 -33.27 -9.93
C GLU A 285 11.22 -32.44 -10.01
N VAL A 286 11.84 -32.10 -8.86
CA VAL A 286 13.07 -31.32 -8.78
C VAL A 286 14.29 -32.17 -9.12
N MET A 287 15.23 -31.58 -9.87
CA MET A 287 16.56 -32.15 -10.03
C MET A 287 17.45 -31.74 -8.83
N ALA A 288 17.57 -32.63 -7.86
CA ALA A 288 18.32 -32.36 -6.64
C ALA A 288 19.82 -32.71 -6.79
N HIS A 289 20.70 -31.78 -6.42
CA HIS A 289 22.14 -31.90 -6.53
C HIS A 289 22.78 -31.65 -5.16
N ALA A 290 23.49 -32.65 -4.65
CA ALA A 290 24.36 -32.47 -3.49
C ALA A 290 25.61 -31.73 -3.93
N VAL A 291 25.92 -30.61 -3.26
CA VAL A 291 27.12 -29.80 -3.57
C VAL A 291 27.98 -29.64 -2.31
N ALA A 292 29.28 -29.85 -2.48
CA ALA A 292 30.28 -29.72 -1.45
C ALA A 292 31.05 -28.39 -1.56
N SER A 293 31.21 -27.87 -2.77
CA SER A 293 32.01 -26.68 -3.07
C SER A 293 31.41 -25.84 -4.21
N GLY A 294 32.00 -24.67 -4.48
CA GLY A 294 31.59 -23.79 -5.59
C GLY A 294 31.79 -24.42 -6.96
N ASP A 295 32.80 -25.28 -7.11
CA ASP A 295 33.11 -25.97 -8.38
C ASP A 295 31.98 -26.88 -8.86
N ASP A 296 31.24 -27.49 -7.92
CA ASP A 296 30.08 -28.33 -8.22
C ASP A 296 28.94 -27.54 -8.91
N LEU A 297 28.94 -26.21 -8.79
CA LEU A 297 27.94 -25.35 -9.41
C LEU A 297 28.22 -25.08 -10.89
N ILE A 298 29.43 -25.26 -11.40
CA ILE A 298 29.82 -24.80 -12.75
C ILE A 298 28.84 -25.34 -13.82
N THR A 299 28.64 -26.66 -13.86
CA THR A 299 27.74 -27.29 -14.85
C THR A 299 26.27 -26.96 -14.61
N LEU A 300 25.87 -26.71 -13.35
CA LEU A 300 24.49 -26.33 -13.01
C LEU A 300 24.21 -24.90 -13.45
N LEU A 301 25.18 -24.01 -13.23
CA LEU A 301 25.16 -22.63 -13.67
C LEU A 301 25.07 -22.57 -15.19
N GLU A 302 25.88 -23.31 -15.94
CA GLU A 302 25.81 -23.33 -17.42
C GLU A 302 24.41 -23.61 -17.96
N LYS A 303 23.71 -24.59 -17.37
CA LYS A 303 22.37 -25.04 -17.82
C LYS A 303 21.23 -24.12 -17.42
N SER A 304 21.37 -23.40 -16.30
CA SER A 304 20.29 -22.56 -15.77
C SER A 304 20.10 -21.28 -16.57
N THR A 305 18.90 -20.75 -16.61
CA THR A 305 18.60 -19.43 -17.18
C THR A 305 18.55 -18.34 -16.11
N SER A 306 18.26 -18.71 -14.87
CA SER A 306 18.21 -17.82 -13.72
C SER A 306 18.54 -18.56 -12.42
N ILE A 307 18.89 -17.78 -11.40
CA ILE A 307 19.37 -18.31 -10.12
C ILE A 307 18.54 -17.73 -8.98
N VAL A 308 18.25 -18.55 -7.97
CA VAL A 308 17.77 -18.10 -6.66
C VAL A 308 18.81 -18.53 -5.63
N VAL A 309 19.32 -17.61 -4.84
CA VAL A 309 20.34 -17.91 -3.83
C VAL A 309 19.96 -17.31 -2.49
N GLY A 310 20.16 -18.09 -1.43
CA GLY A 310 20.01 -17.61 -0.05
C GLY A 310 19.01 -18.32 0.84
N PRO A 311 17.90 -18.92 0.35
CA PRO A 311 16.96 -19.63 1.22
C PRO A 311 17.63 -20.73 2.06
N GLY A 312 17.83 -20.42 3.34
CA GLY A 312 18.54 -21.28 4.28
C GLY A 312 20.00 -21.55 3.92
N LEU A 313 20.68 -20.67 3.21
CA LEU A 313 22.07 -20.87 2.78
C LEU A 313 23.06 -20.83 3.96
N GLY A 314 22.73 -20.12 5.04
CA GLY A 314 23.65 -19.86 6.13
C GLY A 314 24.74 -18.85 5.75
N ARG A 315 25.76 -18.73 6.61
CA ARG A 315 26.88 -17.78 6.46
C ARG A 315 28.23 -18.40 6.77
N ASP A 316 28.29 -19.74 6.68
CA ASP A 316 29.53 -20.49 6.87
C ASP A 316 30.39 -20.42 5.60
N GLU A 317 31.56 -21.06 5.66
CA GLU A 317 32.51 -21.10 4.53
C GLU A 317 31.88 -21.67 3.25
N TRP A 318 31.04 -22.71 3.39
CA TRP A 318 30.29 -23.29 2.28
C TRP A 318 29.36 -22.27 1.64
N ALA A 319 28.60 -21.52 2.44
CA ALA A 319 27.71 -20.47 1.94
C ALA A 319 28.48 -19.39 1.16
N LEU A 320 29.60 -18.92 1.70
CA LEU A 320 30.45 -17.89 1.08
C LEU A 320 31.06 -18.37 -0.24
N GLU A 321 31.51 -19.63 -0.28
CA GLU A 321 32.08 -20.23 -1.47
C GLU A 321 31.03 -20.35 -2.60
N LEU A 322 29.86 -20.92 -2.29
CA LEU A 322 28.77 -21.04 -3.26
C LEU A 322 28.29 -19.67 -3.76
N PHE A 323 28.16 -18.70 -2.85
CA PHE A 323 27.73 -17.35 -3.21
C PHE A 323 28.74 -16.66 -4.13
N SER A 324 30.03 -16.79 -3.86
CA SER A 324 31.10 -16.25 -4.70
C SER A 324 31.07 -16.84 -6.12
N ALA A 325 30.88 -18.15 -6.24
CA ALA A 325 30.74 -18.82 -7.54
C ALA A 325 29.51 -18.31 -8.33
N ILE A 326 28.40 -18.06 -7.65
CA ILE A 326 27.16 -17.57 -8.25
C ILE A 326 27.29 -16.12 -8.75
N LEU A 327 27.91 -15.24 -7.96
CA LEU A 327 28.13 -13.84 -8.36
C LEU A 327 28.94 -13.73 -9.66
N GLY A 328 29.91 -14.63 -9.87
CA GLY A 328 30.70 -14.69 -11.09
C GLY A 328 29.95 -15.18 -12.34
N SER A 329 28.72 -15.70 -12.20
CA SER A 329 27.99 -16.34 -13.31
C SER A 329 27.40 -15.36 -14.34
N GLY A 330 27.20 -14.09 -13.97
CA GLY A 330 26.56 -13.08 -14.82
C GLY A 330 25.09 -13.35 -15.18
N LYS A 331 24.44 -14.33 -14.53
CA LYS A 331 23.05 -14.72 -14.80
C LYS A 331 22.06 -13.85 -14.00
N PRO A 332 20.82 -13.66 -14.50
CA PRO A 332 19.75 -13.06 -13.71
C PRO A 332 19.56 -13.83 -12.40
N MET A 333 19.61 -13.13 -11.28
CA MET A 333 19.55 -13.75 -9.96
C MET A 333 18.59 -13.04 -9.01
N VAL A 334 17.94 -13.85 -8.18
CA VAL A 334 17.21 -13.41 -6.99
C VAL A 334 18.07 -13.75 -5.78
N VAL A 335 18.48 -12.72 -5.05
CA VAL A 335 19.24 -12.85 -3.80
C VAL A 335 18.29 -12.65 -2.64
N ASP A 336 18.19 -13.62 -1.74
CA ASP A 336 17.24 -13.62 -0.63
C ASP A 336 17.91 -14.00 0.70
N ALA A 337 17.25 -13.70 1.81
CA ALA A 337 17.59 -14.18 3.16
C ALA A 337 19.08 -14.06 3.51
N ASP A 338 19.75 -15.19 3.79
CA ASP A 338 21.15 -15.20 4.22
C ASP A 338 22.08 -14.55 3.19
N ALA A 339 21.81 -14.71 1.89
CA ALA A 339 22.63 -14.17 0.83
C ALA A 339 22.59 -12.64 0.76
N LEU A 340 21.48 -11.99 1.17
CA LEU A 340 21.42 -10.53 1.26
C LEU A 340 22.41 -9.95 2.29
N ASN A 341 22.80 -10.75 3.29
CA ASN A 341 23.76 -10.32 4.31
C ASN A 341 25.21 -10.48 3.84
N MET A 342 25.43 -11.01 2.63
CA MET A 342 26.74 -11.25 2.03
C MET A 342 27.01 -10.34 0.82
N LEU A 343 26.06 -9.47 0.45
CA LEU A 343 26.21 -8.38 -0.53
C LEU A 343 26.92 -7.18 0.10
#